data_AF-A0A946M410-F1
#
_entry.id   AF-A0A946M410-F1
#
_cell.length_a   1.000
_cell.length_b   1.000
_cell.length_c   1.000
_cell.angle_alpha   90.00
_cell.angle_beta   90.00
_cell.angle_gamma   90.00
#
_symmetry.space_group_name_H-M   'P 1'
#
loop_
_entity.id
_entity.type
_entity.pdbx_description
1 polymer ?
#
loop_
_entity_poly.entity_id
_entity_poly.type
_entity_poly.pdbx_seq_one_letter_code
_entity_poly.pdbx_strand_id
1 'polypeptide(L)'
;MDSPPSLITYSARDNGASHQELLPGRYKGWVMVLSMAAFMLAFLGWLNESWLYLYESPIWLNRYTEYAIILGFGVWRIASEQNAYTRKRLIILVTVVTLFWWLIPWLLPQFEPYIGYVWSQPVFPALHTPGTLTFFLVLLLVYFFGRRVICGFGCPCVGIRETVGFSFRRFSLRGEWAWRLRHSKWFFFLWYVGVMVATQFPPNSWTVTLVGLFGMVVGLTYFGSFFIIPFTGNRFYCRFLCPFGATFGLLNHAGHYSIELDREQCVDCRRCDQVCDMGIPVWKQGQQTGAVTGLEDCMGCARCITSCPTDALEIRDIRNRFQPTLHQNASYLLKREPNEPLPRIAPVPRSLAQRMGDWEETEQPLSMDELQQQAQRCLDCGMPGCRNGCPLGNFIPDWLEAAAKGDWIEAGDLVHATSPLPEVCGTICPQHRLCEGGCTRGRLEGAVTIGAIESGIAKQALSAGWSLPQPKHRTKQSAAIIGAGPAGLACAQYLNQRGVAVTIYEQSTKIGGLLQSGVPSFKLDKGLLEQRKALFEQAGIHFSLGVPVDGEKLSALLEEHDLLFLGLGAQKSCTIELPGQNL
;
A
#
# COMPACT_ATOMS: atom_id res chain seq x y z
N MET A 1 33.40 10.13 18.40
CA MET A 1 33.28 9.19 17.27
C MET A 1 31.90 8.59 17.38
N ASP A 2 30.92 9.33 16.89
CA ASP A 2 29.51 8.98 17.03
C ASP A 2 29.15 7.98 15.94
N SER A 3 28.84 6.76 16.34
CA SER A 3 28.15 5.82 15.47
C SER A 3 26.80 6.47 15.11
N PRO A 4 26.44 6.60 13.82
CA PRO A 4 25.10 7.07 13.49
C PRO A 4 24.08 6.13 14.15
N PRO A 5 22.98 6.64 14.71
CA PRO A 5 21.94 5.79 15.28
C PRO A 5 21.56 4.76 14.22
N SER A 6 21.54 3.49 14.63
CA SER A 6 21.16 2.35 13.80
C SER A 6 19.99 2.77 12.92
N LEU A 7 20.22 2.78 11.61
CA LEU A 7 19.21 3.08 10.60
C LEU A 7 17.97 2.26 10.94
N ILE A 8 16.94 2.92 11.46
CA ILE A 8 15.59 2.36 11.49
C ILE A 8 15.35 1.93 10.05
N THR A 9 15.38 0.63 9.79
CA THR A 9 15.04 0.07 8.50
C THR A 9 13.56 0.29 8.33
N TYR A 10 13.21 1.43 7.75
CA TYR A 10 11.83 1.71 7.42
C TYR A 10 11.39 0.66 6.41
N SER A 11 10.60 -0.31 6.88
CA SER A 11 9.87 -1.16 5.97
C SER A 11 8.85 -0.29 5.27
N ALA A 12 8.87 -0.31 3.94
CA ALA A 12 7.73 0.13 3.18
C ALA A 12 6.49 -0.60 3.72
N ARG A 13 5.34 0.07 3.80
CA ARG A 13 4.08 -0.67 3.95
C ARG A 13 4.08 -1.73 2.84
N ASP A 14 3.74 -2.99 3.15
CA ASP A 14 3.66 -4.10 2.19
C ASP A 14 2.58 -3.77 1.13
N ASN A 15 2.88 -2.81 0.24
CA ASN A 15 2.02 -2.14 -0.73
C ASN A 15 0.51 -2.03 -0.35
N GLY A 16 0.22 -1.91 0.94
CA GLY A 16 -1.12 -1.93 1.53
C GLY A 16 -1.67 -0.54 1.74
N ALA A 17 -1.65 0.25 0.67
CA ALA A 17 -2.51 1.39 0.39
C ALA A 17 -2.58 2.61 1.33
N SER A 18 -3.17 3.66 0.76
CA SER A 18 -3.53 4.92 1.39
C SER A 18 -4.95 5.33 0.93
N HIS A 19 -5.71 6.21 1.61
CA HIS A 19 -7.12 6.61 1.42
C HIS A 19 -7.64 6.87 -0.02
N GLN A 20 -6.76 6.93 -1.03
CA GLN A 20 -7.18 6.86 -2.43
C GLN A 20 -7.64 5.45 -2.86
N GLU A 21 -7.40 4.44 -2.03
CA GLU A 21 -7.69 3.05 -2.31
C GLU A 21 -8.64 2.55 -1.22
N LEU A 22 -9.94 2.84 -1.35
CA LEU A 22 -10.92 2.06 -0.60
C LEU A 22 -10.77 0.60 -1.05
N LEU A 23 -10.17 -0.23 -0.20
CA LEU A 23 -10.70 -1.50 0.27
C LEU A 23 -9.74 -2.12 1.31
N PRO A 24 -10.22 -2.48 2.51
CA PRO A 24 -9.49 -3.38 3.40
C PRO A 24 -9.47 -4.75 2.73
N GLY A 25 -8.29 -5.14 2.23
CA GLY A 25 -8.08 -6.46 1.65
C GLY A 25 -8.70 -6.70 0.28
N ARG A 26 -7.87 -6.56 -0.77
CA ARG A 26 -7.95 -7.36 -2.02
C ARG A 26 -9.21 -7.09 -2.87
N TYR A 27 -9.03 -6.81 -4.15
CA TYR A 27 -10.04 -7.29 -5.08
C TYR A 27 -10.24 -8.78 -4.79
N LYS A 28 -11.47 -9.18 -4.47
CA LYS A 28 -11.79 -10.58 -4.13
C LYS A 28 -11.11 -11.48 -5.16
N GLY A 29 -10.57 -12.64 -4.75
CA GLY A 29 -9.78 -13.49 -5.64
C GLY A 29 -10.45 -13.75 -6.99
N TRP A 30 -11.79 -13.81 -7.01
CA TRP A 30 -12.58 -13.92 -8.24
C TRP A 30 -12.38 -12.77 -9.23
N VAL A 31 -12.16 -11.52 -8.79
CA VAL A 31 -11.88 -10.38 -9.68
C VAL A 31 -10.54 -10.58 -10.37
N MET A 32 -9.53 -11.08 -9.64
CA MET A 32 -8.22 -11.38 -10.23
C MET A 32 -8.33 -12.52 -11.25
N VAL A 33 -9.15 -13.52 -10.96
CA VAL A 33 -9.48 -14.60 -11.92
C VAL A 33 -10.19 -14.03 -13.15
N LEU A 34 -11.16 -13.12 -12.98
CA LEU A 34 -11.89 -12.49 -14.08
C LEU A 34 -10.96 -11.60 -14.93
N SER A 35 -10.06 -10.85 -14.29
CA SER A 35 -9.00 -10.09 -14.97
C SER A 35 -8.09 -11.03 -15.78
N MET A 36 -7.71 -12.20 -15.24
CA MET A 36 -6.90 -13.16 -16.00
C MET A 36 -7.66 -13.79 -17.17
N ALA A 37 -8.93 -14.12 -16.99
CA ALA A 37 -9.77 -14.62 -18.07
C ALA A 37 -9.89 -13.59 -19.20
N ALA A 38 -10.05 -12.32 -18.86
CA ALA A 38 -10.07 -11.22 -19.83
C ALA A 38 -8.73 -11.07 -20.57
N PHE A 39 -7.61 -11.15 -19.86
CA PHE A 39 -6.29 -11.15 -20.50
C PHE A 39 -6.07 -12.35 -21.43
N MET A 40 -6.51 -13.54 -21.02
CA MET A 40 -6.44 -14.74 -21.86
C MET A 40 -7.30 -14.59 -23.11
N LEU A 41 -8.52 -14.03 -22.99
CA LEU A 41 -9.39 -13.74 -24.11
C LEU A 41 -8.77 -12.73 -25.08
N ALA A 42 -8.12 -11.68 -24.58
CA ALA A 42 -7.40 -10.72 -25.41
C ALA A 42 -6.24 -11.38 -26.18
N PHE A 43 -5.47 -12.24 -25.49
CA PHE A 43 -4.39 -13.00 -26.13
C PHE A 43 -4.89 -14.00 -27.19
N LEU A 44 -5.97 -14.72 -26.91
CA LEU A 44 -6.59 -15.63 -27.88
C LEU A 44 -7.16 -14.88 -29.09
N GLY A 45 -7.73 -13.70 -28.88
CA GLY A 45 -8.17 -12.81 -29.96
C GLY A 45 -6.99 -12.43 -30.87
N TRP A 46 -5.88 -11.99 -30.29
CA TRP A 46 -4.66 -11.69 -31.04
C TRP A 46 -4.08 -12.91 -31.77
N LEU A 47 -3.98 -14.07 -31.11
CA LEU A 47 -3.50 -15.31 -31.72
C LEU A 47 -4.39 -15.74 -32.89
N ASN A 48 -5.71 -15.61 -32.73
CA ASN A 48 -6.65 -15.97 -33.79
C ASN A 48 -6.54 -15.03 -35.00
N GLU A 49 -6.40 -13.72 -34.78
CA GLU A 49 -6.16 -12.74 -35.84
C GLU A 49 -4.82 -12.99 -36.56
N SER A 50 -3.79 -13.36 -35.81
CA SER A 50 -2.41 -13.35 -36.29
C SER A 50 -1.95 -14.68 -36.86
N TRP A 51 -2.51 -15.81 -36.40
CA TRP A 51 -1.95 -17.15 -36.66
C TRP A 51 -3.00 -18.22 -36.93
N LEU A 52 -4.08 -18.26 -36.14
CA LEU A 52 -4.97 -19.43 -36.14
C LEU A 52 -6.08 -19.34 -37.18
N TYR A 53 -6.50 -18.13 -37.58
CA TYR A 53 -7.55 -17.87 -38.58
C TYR A 53 -8.78 -18.79 -38.42
N LEU A 54 -9.15 -19.14 -37.18
CA LEU A 54 -10.11 -20.22 -36.88
C LEU A 54 -11.53 -19.93 -37.38
N TYR A 55 -11.81 -18.69 -37.77
CA TYR A 55 -13.13 -18.25 -38.23
C TYR A 55 -13.01 -17.43 -39.51
N GLU A 56 -13.46 -17.99 -40.64
CA GLU A 56 -13.79 -17.24 -41.85
C GLU A 56 -15.20 -16.64 -41.68
N SER A 57 -15.34 -15.46 -41.06
CA SER A 57 -16.66 -14.84 -40.91
C SER A 57 -16.62 -13.31 -40.78
N PRO A 58 -17.67 -12.61 -41.27
CA PRO A 58 -17.69 -11.16 -41.51
C PRO A 58 -17.87 -10.28 -40.27
N ILE A 59 -17.93 -10.87 -39.06
CA ILE A 59 -18.10 -10.14 -37.80
C ILE A 59 -16.74 -10.04 -37.10
N TRP A 60 -16.18 -8.84 -37.17
CA TRP A 60 -14.86 -8.36 -36.75
C TRP A 60 -14.53 -8.45 -35.25
N LEU A 61 -14.99 -9.46 -34.52
CA LEU A 61 -14.71 -9.56 -33.08
C LEU A 61 -13.21 -9.73 -32.79
N ASN A 62 -12.44 -10.32 -33.72
CA ASN A 62 -11.00 -10.58 -33.54
C ASN A 62 -10.12 -9.33 -33.54
N ARG A 63 -10.52 -8.21 -34.18
CA ARG A 63 -9.74 -6.95 -34.15
C ARG A 63 -9.93 -6.13 -32.88
N TYR A 64 -10.95 -6.45 -32.05
CA TYR A 64 -11.41 -5.52 -31.01
C TYR A 64 -11.72 -6.12 -29.64
N THR A 65 -11.36 -7.38 -29.40
CA THR A 65 -11.61 -8.05 -28.10
C THR A 65 -11.03 -7.26 -26.92
N GLU A 66 -9.81 -6.72 -27.05
CA GLU A 66 -9.20 -5.89 -26.01
C GLU A 66 -9.98 -4.60 -25.73
N TYR A 67 -10.54 -3.94 -26.75
CA TYR A 67 -11.30 -2.71 -26.58
C TYR A 67 -12.67 -2.94 -25.96
N ALA A 68 -13.34 -4.04 -26.31
CA ALA A 68 -14.58 -4.45 -25.66
C ALA A 68 -14.35 -4.77 -24.17
N ILE A 69 -13.24 -5.45 -23.86
CA ILE A 69 -12.82 -5.70 -22.46
C ILE A 69 -12.54 -4.39 -21.73
N ILE A 70 -11.81 -3.46 -22.35
CA ILE A 70 -11.52 -2.12 -21.78
C ILE A 70 -12.82 -1.38 -21.47
N LEU A 71 -13.82 -1.43 -22.35
CA LEU A 71 -15.12 -0.78 -22.10
C LEU A 71 -15.82 -1.45 -20.90
N GLY A 72 -15.96 -2.78 -20.90
CA GLY A 72 -16.65 -3.51 -19.85
C GLY A 72 -16.02 -3.33 -18.47
N PHE A 73 -14.72 -3.60 -18.34
CA PHE A 73 -13.98 -3.36 -17.09
C PHE A 73 -13.85 -1.87 -16.77
N GLY A 74 -13.80 -1.01 -17.79
CA GLY A 74 -13.71 0.43 -17.66
C GLY A 74 -14.91 1.04 -16.95
N VAL A 75 -16.13 0.66 -17.35
CA VAL A 75 -17.36 1.12 -16.69
C VAL A 75 -17.36 0.75 -15.20
N TRP A 76 -17.06 -0.52 -14.89
CA TRP A 76 -16.97 -0.99 -13.50
C TRP A 76 -15.86 -0.26 -12.71
N ARG A 77 -14.70 -0.04 -13.33
CA ARG A 77 -13.57 0.62 -12.69
C ARG A 77 -13.83 2.10 -12.43
N ILE A 78 -14.52 2.79 -13.33
CA ILE A 78 -14.96 4.19 -13.17
C ILE A 78 -15.97 4.28 -12.02
N ALA A 79 -16.94 3.37 -11.96
CA ALA A 79 -17.96 3.36 -10.92
C ALA A 79 -17.40 3.11 -9.51
N SER A 80 -16.33 2.32 -9.40
CA SER A 80 -15.67 2.03 -8.12
C SER A 80 -14.61 3.05 -7.70
N GLU A 81 -14.23 4.00 -8.56
CA GLU A 81 -13.18 4.97 -8.26
C GLU A 81 -13.68 6.13 -7.38
N GLN A 82 -13.04 6.29 -6.21
CA GLN A 82 -13.39 7.33 -5.26
C GLN A 82 -12.61 8.61 -5.48
N ASN A 83 -11.37 8.50 -5.96
CA ASN A 83 -10.56 9.66 -6.25
C ASN A 83 -11.11 10.42 -7.47
N ALA A 84 -11.67 11.60 -7.24
CA ALA A 84 -12.36 12.38 -8.27
C ALA A 84 -11.50 12.66 -9.51
N TYR A 85 -10.20 12.93 -9.33
CA TYR A 85 -9.28 13.14 -10.44
C TYR A 85 -9.03 11.86 -11.24
N THR A 86 -8.75 10.75 -10.55
CA THR A 86 -8.54 9.45 -11.20
C THR A 86 -9.79 8.95 -11.90
N ARG A 87 -10.97 9.16 -11.31
CA ARG A 87 -12.25 8.81 -11.95
C ARG A 87 -12.44 9.58 -13.26
N LYS A 88 -12.19 10.89 -13.26
CA LYS A 88 -12.23 11.72 -14.48
C LYS A 88 -11.19 11.27 -15.51
N ARG A 89 -9.96 10.97 -15.09
CA ARG A 89 -8.92 10.41 -15.96
C ARG A 89 -9.38 9.11 -16.61
N LEU A 90 -9.98 8.20 -15.84
CA LEU A 90 -10.48 6.92 -16.35
C LEU A 90 -11.62 7.09 -17.34
N ILE A 91 -12.57 8.02 -17.08
CA ILE A 91 -13.62 8.37 -18.03
C ILE A 91 -13.02 8.82 -19.36
N ILE A 92 -12.06 9.75 -19.32
CA ILE A 92 -11.39 10.25 -20.53
C ILE A 92 -10.66 9.10 -21.24
N LEU A 93 -9.87 8.31 -20.50
CA LEU A 93 -9.10 7.21 -21.06
C LEU A 93 -9.98 6.16 -21.76
N VAL A 94 -11.02 5.68 -21.08
CA VAL A 94 -11.96 4.70 -21.65
C VAL A 94 -12.67 5.30 -22.84
N THR A 95 -13.15 6.54 -22.75
CA THR A 95 -13.84 7.22 -23.86
C THR A 95 -12.92 7.39 -25.08
N VAL A 96 -11.70 7.88 -24.90
CA VAL A 96 -10.73 8.08 -25.99
C VAL A 96 -10.38 6.74 -26.62
N VAL A 97 -10.11 5.71 -25.81
CA VAL A 97 -9.80 4.37 -26.32
C VAL A 97 -10.99 3.77 -27.07
N THR A 98 -12.20 3.84 -26.52
CA THR A 98 -13.41 3.33 -27.18
C THR A 98 -13.74 4.09 -28.46
N LEU A 99 -13.64 5.42 -28.49
CA LEU A 99 -13.98 6.19 -29.68
C LEU A 99 -12.92 6.09 -30.77
N PHE A 100 -11.66 6.41 -30.44
CA PHE A 100 -10.61 6.55 -31.44
C PHE A 100 -9.98 5.22 -31.85
N TRP A 101 -9.88 4.26 -30.93
CA TRP A 101 -9.19 3.00 -31.19
C TRP A 101 -10.14 1.84 -31.51
N TRP A 102 -11.44 2.00 -31.26
CA TRP A 102 -12.43 0.98 -31.57
C TRP A 102 -13.54 1.47 -32.49
N LEU A 103 -14.35 2.45 -32.08
CA LEU A 103 -15.55 2.85 -32.81
C LEU A 103 -15.23 3.46 -34.18
N ILE A 104 -14.26 4.38 -34.26
CA ILE A 104 -13.87 5.01 -35.53
C ILE A 104 -13.33 3.96 -36.53
N PRO A 105 -12.34 3.12 -36.18
CA PRO A 105 -11.87 2.06 -37.08
C PRO A 105 -12.97 1.07 -37.48
N TRP A 106 -13.94 0.82 -36.60
CA TRP A 106 -15.08 -0.05 -36.87
C TRP A 106 -16.11 0.58 -37.84
N LEU A 107 -16.43 1.87 -37.66
CA LEU A 107 -17.37 2.60 -38.51
C LEU A 107 -16.77 3.02 -39.86
N LEU A 108 -15.47 3.32 -39.88
CA LEU A 108 -14.73 3.80 -41.04
C LEU A 108 -13.58 2.83 -41.34
N PRO A 109 -13.86 1.59 -41.77
CA PRO A 109 -12.83 0.61 -42.04
C PRO A 109 -11.90 1.11 -43.14
N GLN A 110 -10.64 1.35 -42.78
CA GLN A 110 -9.58 1.66 -43.72
C GLN A 110 -8.96 0.35 -44.19
N PHE A 111 -8.88 0.15 -45.51
CA PHE A 111 -8.12 -0.94 -46.09
C PHE A 111 -6.69 -0.45 -46.32
N GLU A 112 -5.76 -0.87 -45.46
CA GLU A 112 -4.34 -0.62 -45.68
C GLU A 112 -3.82 -1.61 -46.74
N PRO A 113 -3.23 -1.15 -47.86
CA PRO A 113 -2.60 -2.05 -48.80
C PRO A 113 -1.33 -2.62 -48.17
N TYR A 114 -1.30 -3.95 -48.00
CA TYR A 114 -0.14 -4.67 -47.48
C TYR A 114 0.78 -5.11 -48.60
N ILE A 115 2.09 -4.86 -48.47
CA ILE A 115 3.10 -5.35 -49.43
C ILE A 115 3.71 -6.65 -48.89
N GLY A 116 2.97 -7.75 -49.08
CA GLY A 116 3.42 -9.11 -48.75
C GLY A 116 3.18 -9.56 -47.30
N TYR A 117 3.39 -10.87 -47.09
CA TYR A 117 3.21 -11.55 -45.81
C TYR A 117 4.46 -12.35 -45.43
N VAL A 118 4.86 -12.31 -44.15
CA VAL A 118 5.83 -13.25 -43.57
C VAL A 118 5.13 -14.04 -42.51
N TRP A 119 5.02 -15.35 -42.76
CA TRP A 119 4.44 -16.29 -41.79
C TRP A 119 3.05 -15.80 -41.35
N SER A 120 2.25 -15.33 -42.30
CA SER A 120 0.91 -14.76 -42.14
C SER A 120 0.80 -13.39 -41.43
N GLN A 121 1.90 -12.68 -41.17
CA GLN A 121 1.88 -11.28 -40.72
C GLN A 121 2.05 -10.30 -41.90
N PRO A 122 1.21 -9.25 -42.01
CA PRO A 122 1.39 -8.22 -43.02
C PRO A 122 2.70 -7.47 -42.76
N VAL A 123 3.51 -7.31 -43.80
CA VAL A 123 4.90 -6.86 -43.64
C VAL A 123 5.03 -5.34 -43.77
N PHE A 124 4.12 -4.69 -44.49
CA PHE A 124 4.18 -3.25 -44.77
C PHE A 124 2.78 -2.63 -44.68
N PRO A 125 2.42 -1.96 -43.57
CA PRO A 125 1.36 -0.97 -43.64
C PRO A 125 1.92 0.25 -44.39
N ALA A 126 1.25 0.70 -45.46
CA ALA A 126 1.59 1.98 -46.06
C ALA A 126 1.48 3.09 -45.00
N LEU A 127 2.47 3.98 -44.92
CA LEU A 127 2.39 5.20 -44.09
C LEU A 127 1.18 6.03 -44.54
N HIS A 128 0.03 5.87 -43.88
CA HIS A 128 -1.15 6.64 -44.20
C HIS A 128 -1.08 8.03 -43.53
N THR A 129 -1.31 9.07 -44.34
CA THR A 129 -1.17 10.49 -43.96
C THR A 129 -1.90 10.87 -42.66
N PRO A 130 -3.12 10.40 -42.37
CA PRO A 130 -3.82 10.72 -41.12
C PRO A 130 -3.09 10.22 -39.86
N GLY A 131 -2.56 8.99 -39.89
CA GLY A 131 -1.80 8.42 -38.77
C GLY A 131 -0.49 9.17 -38.53
N THR A 132 0.21 9.54 -39.60
CA THR A 132 1.46 10.32 -39.51
C THR A 132 1.24 11.72 -38.94
N LEU A 133 0.21 12.45 -39.41
CA LEU A 133 -0.15 13.77 -38.87
C LEU A 133 -0.53 13.68 -37.39
N THR A 134 -1.34 12.68 -37.03
CA THR A 134 -1.74 12.44 -35.63
C THR A 134 -0.53 12.13 -34.75
N PHE A 135 0.43 11.34 -35.25
CA PHE A 135 1.66 11.02 -34.54
C PHE A 135 2.48 12.28 -34.23
N PHE A 136 2.76 13.12 -35.22
CA PHE A 136 3.52 14.36 -34.99
C PHE A 136 2.79 15.36 -34.08
N LEU A 137 1.46 15.45 -34.19
CA LEU A 137 0.66 16.24 -33.25
C LEU A 137 0.79 15.71 -31.82
N VAL A 138 0.76 14.40 -31.62
CA VAL A 138 0.98 13.78 -30.30
C VAL A 138 2.38 14.09 -29.78
N LEU A 139 3.43 14.02 -30.61
CA LEU A 139 4.79 14.41 -30.19
C LEU A 139 4.84 15.87 -29.71
N LEU A 140 4.22 16.78 -30.46
CA LEU A 140 4.12 18.20 -30.09
C LEU A 140 3.39 18.39 -28.76
N LEU A 141 2.25 17.72 -28.59
CA LEU A 141 1.49 17.79 -27.34
C LEU A 141 2.24 17.17 -26.15
N VAL A 142 3.00 16.10 -26.37
CA VAL A 142 3.87 15.50 -25.34
C VAL A 142 5.00 16.44 -24.96
N TYR A 143 5.58 17.19 -25.90
CA TYR A 143 6.59 18.20 -25.60
C TYR A 143 6.05 19.31 -24.67
N PHE A 144 4.81 19.75 -24.89
CA PHE A 144 4.22 20.85 -24.11
C PHE A 144 3.57 20.42 -22.78
N PHE A 145 2.88 19.28 -22.78
CA PHE A 145 2.05 18.84 -21.65
C PHE A 145 2.56 17.55 -21.00
N GLY A 146 3.63 16.97 -21.53
CA GLY A 146 4.19 15.72 -21.07
C GLY A 146 3.42 14.49 -21.55
N ARG A 147 3.87 13.30 -21.11
CA ARG A 147 3.27 12.02 -21.52
C ARG A 147 1.84 11.80 -21.08
N ARG A 148 1.28 12.68 -20.24
CA ARG A 148 -0.11 12.59 -19.81
C ARG A 148 -1.05 12.54 -21.02
N VAL A 149 -0.76 13.27 -22.11
CA VAL A 149 -1.64 13.34 -23.30
C VAL A 149 -1.91 11.97 -23.90
N ILE A 150 -0.91 11.09 -23.94
CA ILE A 150 -1.03 9.76 -24.53
C ILE A 150 -0.94 8.65 -23.48
N CYS A 151 0.21 8.45 -22.84
CA CYS A 151 0.42 7.38 -21.86
C CYS A 151 -0.48 7.53 -20.62
N GLY A 152 -0.91 8.74 -20.29
CA GLY A 152 -1.83 8.95 -19.16
C GLY A 152 -3.31 8.82 -19.50
N PHE A 153 -3.72 9.26 -20.70
CA PHE A 153 -5.13 9.58 -21.02
C PHE A 153 -5.64 9.03 -22.36
N GLY A 154 -4.80 8.43 -23.22
CA GLY A 154 -5.26 7.98 -24.54
C GLY A 154 -4.62 6.69 -25.07
N CYS A 155 -3.68 6.10 -24.33
CA CYS A 155 -2.97 4.89 -24.75
C CYS A 155 -3.81 3.63 -24.47
N PRO A 156 -4.11 2.78 -25.48
CA PRO A 156 -4.89 1.55 -25.28
C PRO A 156 -4.18 0.54 -24.37
N CYS A 157 -2.84 0.44 -24.47
CA CYS A 157 -2.02 -0.36 -23.55
C CYS A 157 -2.19 0.08 -22.09
N VAL A 158 -2.40 1.37 -21.85
CA VAL A 158 -2.68 1.90 -20.51
C VAL A 158 -4.15 1.69 -20.15
N GLY A 159 -5.07 1.83 -21.09
CA GLY A 159 -6.49 1.47 -20.95
C GLY A 159 -6.66 0.08 -20.34
N ILE A 160 -6.09 -0.96 -20.96
CA ILE A 160 -6.22 -2.34 -20.46
C ILE A 160 -5.55 -2.55 -19.10
N ARG A 161 -4.42 -1.87 -18.84
CA ARG A 161 -3.67 -1.99 -17.57
C ARG A 161 -4.31 -1.23 -16.40
N GLU A 162 -5.05 -0.16 -16.68
CA GLU A 162 -5.80 0.64 -15.69
C GLU A 162 -7.18 0.07 -15.40
N THR A 163 -7.77 -0.66 -16.34
CA THR A 163 -9.10 -1.27 -16.20
C THR A 163 -9.01 -2.71 -15.72
N VAL A 164 -8.38 -3.58 -16.51
CA VAL A 164 -8.26 -5.02 -16.25
C VAL A 164 -7.11 -5.33 -15.29
N GLY A 165 -5.93 -4.77 -15.59
CA GLY A 165 -4.69 -5.08 -14.86
C GLY A 165 -4.61 -4.48 -13.46
N PHE A 166 -5.46 -3.50 -13.15
CA PHE A 166 -5.38 -2.73 -11.90
C PHE A 166 -5.48 -3.61 -10.64
N SER A 167 -6.19 -4.74 -10.72
CA SER A 167 -6.30 -5.72 -9.63
C SER A 167 -4.96 -6.35 -9.20
N PHE A 168 -3.93 -6.28 -10.05
CA PHE A 168 -2.58 -6.80 -9.79
C PHE A 168 -1.57 -5.72 -9.42
N ARG A 169 -1.98 -4.46 -9.30
CA ARG A 169 -1.09 -3.32 -9.03
C ARG A 169 -0.19 -3.53 -7.81
N ARG A 170 -0.68 -4.20 -6.76
CA ARG A 170 0.08 -4.50 -5.53
C ARG A 170 1.40 -5.24 -5.78
N PHE A 171 1.48 -6.01 -6.88
CA PHE A 171 2.66 -6.77 -7.27
C PHE A 171 3.65 -5.97 -8.12
N SER A 172 3.41 -4.66 -8.31
CA SER A 172 4.33 -3.79 -9.04
C SER A 172 5.72 -3.85 -8.41
N LEU A 173 6.71 -4.28 -9.21
CA LEU A 173 8.10 -4.40 -8.77
C LEU A 173 8.66 -3.02 -8.37
N ARG A 174 9.16 -2.92 -7.14
CA ARG A 174 9.74 -1.70 -6.57
C ARG A 174 11.15 -1.97 -6.06
N GLY A 175 11.91 -0.90 -5.86
CA GLY A 175 13.30 -0.97 -5.37
C GLY A 175 14.34 -0.63 -6.43
N GLU A 176 15.58 -0.45 -5.97
CA GLU A 176 16.71 0.02 -6.77
C GLU A 176 17.03 -0.92 -7.94
N TRP A 177 16.98 -2.24 -7.74
CA TRP A 177 17.22 -3.21 -8.80
C TRP A 177 16.16 -3.11 -9.93
N ALA A 178 14.87 -3.13 -9.57
CA ALA A 178 13.79 -2.95 -10.54
C ALA A 178 13.83 -1.57 -11.20
N TRP A 179 14.31 -0.54 -10.51
CA TRP A 179 14.51 0.80 -11.09
C TRP A 179 15.62 0.81 -12.15
N ARG A 180 16.72 0.07 -11.95
CA ARG A 180 17.79 -0.05 -12.96
C ARG A 180 17.32 -0.75 -14.23
N LEU A 181 16.45 -1.76 -14.11
CA LEU A 181 15.92 -2.49 -15.26
C LEU A 181 15.10 -1.63 -16.23
N ARG A 182 14.63 -0.44 -15.82
CA ARG A 182 13.81 0.44 -16.69
C ARG A 182 14.48 0.78 -18.02
N HIS A 183 15.81 0.75 -18.07
CA HIS A 183 16.58 1.01 -19.28
C HIS A 183 16.45 -0.10 -20.33
N SER A 184 15.91 -1.28 -20.01
CA SER A 184 15.67 -2.35 -20.98
C SER A 184 14.78 -1.90 -22.15
N LYS A 185 13.87 -0.93 -21.94
CA LYS A 185 13.00 -0.41 -23.01
C LYS A 185 13.78 0.27 -24.15
N TRP A 186 15.02 0.71 -23.88
CA TRP A 186 15.90 1.29 -24.90
C TRP A 186 16.34 0.26 -25.95
N PHE A 187 16.50 -1.00 -25.56
CA PHE A 187 16.73 -2.08 -26.51
C PHE A 187 15.57 -2.20 -27.50
N PHE A 188 14.33 -2.24 -27.00
CA PHE A 188 13.13 -2.29 -27.82
C PHE A 188 12.94 -1.02 -28.68
N PHE A 189 13.33 0.14 -28.16
CA PHE A 189 13.34 1.39 -28.91
C PHE A 189 14.33 1.36 -30.07
N LEU A 190 15.58 0.95 -29.84
CA LEU A 190 16.59 0.86 -30.90
C LEU A 190 16.17 -0.16 -31.97
N TRP A 191 15.57 -1.28 -31.55
CA TRP A 191 15.01 -2.24 -32.49
C TRP A 191 13.85 -1.66 -33.30
N TYR A 192 12.92 -0.95 -32.67
CA TYR A 192 11.84 -0.25 -33.37
C TYR A 192 12.36 0.75 -34.40
N VAL A 193 13.38 1.56 -34.05
CA VAL A 193 14.04 2.48 -34.98
C VAL A 193 14.68 1.71 -36.15
N GLY A 194 15.38 0.61 -35.88
CA GLY A 194 15.97 -0.22 -36.93
C GLY A 194 14.92 -0.78 -37.90
N VAL A 195 13.76 -1.16 -37.39
CA VAL A 195 12.62 -1.62 -38.20
C VAL A 195 12.02 -0.48 -39.01
N MET A 196 11.83 0.71 -38.43
CA MET A 196 11.38 1.89 -39.17
C MET A 196 12.34 2.23 -40.31
N VAL A 197 13.65 2.16 -40.09
CA VAL A 197 14.66 2.36 -41.15
C VAL A 197 14.55 1.28 -42.22
N ALA A 198 14.41 0.01 -41.83
CA ALA A 198 14.24 -1.10 -42.76
C ALA A 198 12.98 -0.94 -43.64
N THR A 199 11.89 -0.39 -43.10
CA THR A 199 10.66 -0.10 -43.86
C THR A 199 10.80 1.03 -44.89
N GLN A 200 11.91 1.78 -44.89
CA GLN A 200 12.18 2.77 -45.93
C GLN A 200 12.82 2.15 -47.20
N PHE A 201 13.27 0.90 -47.11
CA PHE A 201 13.84 0.18 -48.25
C PHE A 201 12.76 -0.65 -48.96
N PRO A 202 12.92 -0.90 -50.28
CA PRO A 202 12.01 -1.76 -51.01
C PRO A 202 11.89 -3.16 -50.36
N PRO A 203 10.69 -3.75 -50.35
CA PRO A 203 10.45 -5.07 -49.76
C PRO A 203 11.30 -6.13 -50.46
N ASN A 204 12.08 -6.85 -49.68
CA ASN A 204 12.92 -7.99 -50.07
C ASN A 204 12.95 -8.99 -48.91
N SER A 205 13.52 -10.19 -49.11
CA SER A 205 13.48 -11.26 -48.10
C SER A 205 13.98 -10.83 -46.71
N TRP A 206 15.00 -9.98 -46.62
CA TRP A 206 15.56 -9.53 -45.34
C TRP A 206 14.69 -8.47 -44.66
N THR A 207 14.25 -7.42 -45.36
CA THR A 207 13.36 -6.37 -44.80
C THR A 207 12.08 -6.99 -44.29
N VAL A 208 11.56 -7.93 -45.07
CA VAL A 208 10.29 -8.59 -44.83
C VAL A 208 10.38 -9.51 -43.61
N THR A 209 11.46 -10.28 -43.48
CA THR A 209 11.74 -11.09 -42.28
C THR A 209 11.95 -10.23 -41.03
N LEU A 210 12.70 -9.13 -41.15
CA LEU A 210 13.00 -8.25 -40.03
C LEU A 210 11.74 -7.57 -39.46
N VAL A 211 10.87 -7.05 -40.33
CA VAL A 211 9.61 -6.41 -39.90
C VAL A 211 8.63 -7.44 -39.34
N GLY A 212 8.51 -8.61 -39.96
CA GLY A 212 7.68 -9.71 -39.44
C GLY A 212 8.13 -10.19 -38.05
N LEU A 213 9.44 -10.37 -37.85
CA LEU A 213 10.02 -10.74 -36.56
C LEU A 213 9.74 -9.66 -35.49
N PHE A 214 9.85 -8.39 -35.86
CA PHE A 214 9.53 -7.29 -34.96
C PHE A 214 8.06 -7.31 -34.52
N GLY A 215 7.12 -7.42 -35.46
CA GLY A 215 5.69 -7.51 -35.16
C GLY A 215 5.38 -8.67 -34.22
N MET A 216 5.95 -9.85 -34.49
CA MET A 216 5.81 -11.03 -33.65
C MET A 216 6.33 -10.77 -32.23
N VAL A 217 7.55 -10.25 -32.08
CA VAL A 217 8.14 -10.07 -30.75
C VAL A 217 7.45 -8.95 -29.97
N VAL A 218 7.02 -7.87 -30.61
CA VAL A 218 6.21 -6.84 -29.94
C VAL A 218 4.87 -7.40 -29.48
N GLY A 219 4.18 -8.17 -30.33
CA GLY A 219 2.92 -8.85 -29.96
C GLY A 219 3.12 -9.82 -28.79
N LEU A 220 4.09 -10.72 -28.89
CA LEU A 220 4.41 -11.69 -27.84
C LEU A 220 4.85 -11.02 -26.53
N THR A 221 5.65 -9.96 -26.58
CA THR A 221 6.06 -9.24 -25.36
C THR A 221 4.93 -8.44 -24.75
N TYR A 222 4.04 -7.85 -25.56
CA TYR A 222 2.86 -7.14 -25.08
C TYR A 222 1.84 -8.09 -24.45
N PHE A 223 1.32 -9.07 -25.20
CA PHE A 223 0.31 -9.99 -24.70
C PHE A 223 0.89 -11.00 -23.72
N GLY A 224 2.13 -11.47 -23.93
CA GLY A 224 2.85 -12.31 -22.98
C GLY A 224 3.05 -11.63 -21.63
N SER A 225 3.16 -10.29 -21.61
CA SER A 225 3.21 -9.55 -20.34
C SER A 225 1.97 -9.76 -19.47
N PHE A 226 0.81 -10.09 -20.05
CA PHE A 226 -0.41 -10.30 -19.28
C PHE A 226 -0.33 -11.50 -18.34
N PHE A 227 0.39 -12.55 -18.72
CA PHE A 227 0.52 -13.77 -17.91
C PHE A 227 1.51 -13.63 -16.76
N ILE A 228 2.39 -12.63 -16.81
CA ILE A 228 3.37 -12.34 -15.75
C ILE A 228 2.94 -11.18 -14.83
N ILE A 229 1.83 -10.49 -15.15
CA ILE A 229 1.26 -9.43 -14.31
C ILE A 229 1.02 -9.87 -12.85
N PRO A 230 0.59 -11.11 -12.54
CA PRO A 230 0.45 -11.57 -11.15
C PRO A 230 1.75 -11.52 -10.33
N PHE A 231 2.91 -11.50 -10.98
CA PHE A 231 4.22 -11.46 -10.34
C PHE A 231 4.93 -10.11 -10.50
N THR A 232 4.56 -9.35 -11.52
CA THR A 232 5.30 -8.14 -11.93
C THR A 232 4.50 -6.84 -11.79
N GLY A 233 3.19 -6.96 -11.58
CA GLY A 233 2.25 -5.85 -11.46
C GLY A 233 1.75 -5.31 -12.80
N ASN A 234 0.82 -4.37 -12.72
CA ASN A 234 0.03 -3.92 -13.86
C ASN A 234 0.80 -3.10 -14.90
N ARG A 235 2.00 -2.60 -14.59
CA ARG A 235 2.77 -1.68 -15.47
C ARG A 235 4.07 -2.23 -16.03
N PHE A 236 4.32 -3.54 -15.91
CA PHE A 236 5.57 -4.17 -16.35
C PHE A 236 5.96 -3.79 -17.80
N TYR A 237 5.05 -4.00 -18.77
CA TYR A 237 5.32 -3.67 -20.18
C TYR A 237 5.62 -2.18 -20.40
N CYS A 238 4.78 -1.29 -19.86
CA CYS A 238 4.95 0.16 -20.01
C CYS A 238 6.30 0.66 -19.47
N ARG A 239 6.80 0.00 -18.43
CA ARG A 239 8.05 0.36 -17.76
C ARG A 239 9.29 -0.22 -18.42
N PHE A 240 9.25 -1.48 -18.85
CA PHE A 240 10.44 -2.23 -19.25
C PHE A 240 10.52 -2.55 -20.74
N LEU A 241 9.40 -2.57 -21.46
CA LEU A 241 9.35 -3.16 -22.81
C LEU A 241 8.81 -2.18 -23.86
N CYS A 242 8.04 -1.16 -23.48
CA CYS A 242 7.34 -0.30 -24.42
C CYS A 242 8.30 0.66 -25.17
N PRO A 243 8.48 0.51 -26.50
CA PRO A 243 9.38 1.37 -27.28
C PRO A 243 8.85 2.81 -27.38
N PHE A 244 7.54 2.99 -27.56
CA PHE A 244 6.90 4.32 -27.55
C PHE A 244 7.07 5.04 -26.21
N GLY A 245 7.08 4.29 -25.10
CA GLY A 245 7.37 4.82 -23.79
C GLY A 245 8.77 5.42 -23.69
N ALA A 246 9.76 4.86 -24.40
CA ALA A 246 11.10 5.43 -24.49
C ALA A 246 11.11 6.72 -25.33
N THR A 247 10.48 6.71 -26.51
CA THR A 247 10.41 7.85 -27.44
C THR A 247 9.77 9.07 -26.80
N PHE A 248 8.55 8.90 -26.24
CA PHE A 248 7.87 9.98 -25.53
C PHE A 248 8.64 10.39 -24.26
N GLY A 249 9.60 9.58 -23.79
CA GLY A 249 10.40 9.88 -22.60
C GLY A 249 11.44 10.93 -22.81
N LEU A 250 12.11 10.90 -23.96
CA LEU A 250 13.01 11.96 -24.37
C LEU A 250 12.27 13.29 -24.50
N LEU A 251 11.12 13.28 -25.16
CA LEU A 251 10.31 14.48 -25.34
C LEU A 251 9.79 15.03 -24.02
N ASN A 252 9.37 14.16 -23.09
CA ASN A 252 8.92 14.60 -21.77
C ASN A 252 10.06 15.18 -20.93
N HIS A 253 11.29 14.66 -21.08
CA HIS A 253 12.47 15.17 -20.39
C HIS A 253 12.94 16.51 -20.96
N ALA A 254 12.87 16.70 -22.29
CA ALA A 254 13.24 17.95 -22.96
C ALA A 254 12.11 19.00 -22.99
N GLY A 255 10.89 18.60 -22.64
CA GLY A 255 9.68 19.41 -22.72
C GLY A 255 9.46 20.31 -21.52
N HIS A 256 8.25 20.87 -21.44
CA HIS A 256 7.85 21.80 -20.37
C HIS A 256 7.26 21.13 -19.14
N TYR A 257 7.03 19.81 -19.20
CA TYR A 257 6.38 19.07 -18.12
C TYR A 257 7.38 18.72 -17.01
N SER A 258 7.10 19.16 -15.79
CA SER A 258 7.84 18.78 -14.59
C SER A 258 6.90 18.44 -13.44
N ILE A 259 7.43 17.73 -12.44
CA ILE A 259 6.78 17.54 -11.15
C ILE A 259 7.73 18.10 -10.11
N GLU A 260 7.30 19.13 -9.39
CA GLU A 260 8.09 19.83 -8.37
C GLU A 260 7.67 19.38 -6.98
N LEU A 261 8.63 19.36 -6.05
CA LEU A 261 8.42 19.04 -4.65
C LEU A 261 8.86 20.22 -3.78
N ASP A 262 7.91 20.78 -3.04
CA ASP A 262 8.18 21.74 -1.97
C ASP A 262 8.69 20.98 -0.74
N ARG A 263 9.94 21.24 -0.35
CA ARG A 263 10.60 20.56 0.76
C ARG A 263 10.10 21.01 2.13
N GLU A 264 9.60 22.25 2.23
CA GLU A 264 9.09 22.80 3.48
C GLU A 264 7.71 22.21 3.80
N GLN A 265 6.88 22.02 2.76
CA GLN A 265 5.57 21.38 2.90
C GLN A 265 5.64 19.84 2.98
N CYS A 266 6.76 19.22 2.57
CA CYS A 266 6.89 17.77 2.54
C CYS A 266 7.15 17.19 3.94
N VAL A 267 6.27 16.29 4.39
CA VAL A 267 6.39 15.65 5.71
C VAL A 267 7.13 14.31 5.71
N ASP A 268 7.64 13.85 4.57
CA ASP A 268 8.30 12.53 4.41
C ASP A 268 7.40 11.30 4.61
N CYS A 269 6.09 11.41 4.35
CA CYS A 269 5.17 10.26 4.42
C CYS A 269 5.43 9.17 3.36
N ARG A 270 6.22 9.49 2.32
CA ARG A 270 6.54 8.65 1.14
C ARG A 270 5.35 8.02 0.42
N ARG A 271 4.16 8.61 0.57
CA ARG A 271 2.94 8.16 -0.11
C ARG A 271 3.08 8.24 -1.64
N CYS A 272 3.80 9.25 -2.14
CA CYS A 272 4.07 9.44 -3.56
C CYS A 272 4.86 8.28 -4.21
N ASP A 273 5.83 7.68 -3.51
CA ASP A 273 6.57 6.50 -3.97
C ASP A 273 5.65 5.28 -4.04
N GLN A 274 4.82 5.11 -3.01
CA GLN A 274 3.88 3.99 -2.91
C GLN A 274 2.78 4.01 -3.95
N VAL A 275 2.33 5.19 -4.40
CA VAL A 275 1.28 5.26 -5.42
C VAL A 275 1.80 5.23 -6.86
N CYS A 276 3.12 5.29 -7.05
CA CYS A 276 3.74 5.35 -8.36
C CYS A 276 3.86 3.96 -9.00
N ASP A 277 2.97 3.64 -9.94
CA ASP A 277 3.00 2.35 -10.65
C ASP A 277 4.24 2.18 -11.56
N MET A 278 4.90 3.28 -11.91
CA MET A 278 6.16 3.25 -12.67
C MET A 278 7.37 3.00 -11.77
N GLY A 279 7.19 2.96 -10.45
CA GLY A 279 8.27 2.74 -9.49
C GLY A 279 9.31 3.87 -9.44
N ILE A 280 8.91 5.08 -9.86
CA ILE A 280 9.76 6.29 -9.75
C ILE A 280 9.92 6.60 -8.27
N PRO A 281 11.15 6.79 -7.76
CA PRO A 281 11.40 7.21 -6.39
C PRO A 281 11.16 8.73 -6.26
N VAL A 282 9.89 9.12 -6.38
CA VAL A 282 9.37 10.49 -6.38
C VAL A 282 9.88 11.28 -5.16
N TRP A 283 9.76 10.71 -3.96
CA TRP A 283 10.19 11.36 -2.73
C TRP A 283 11.71 11.59 -2.72
N LYS A 284 12.50 10.55 -3.05
CA LYS A 284 13.96 10.62 -3.04
C LYS A 284 14.48 11.66 -4.03
N GLN A 285 13.94 11.67 -5.25
CA GLN A 285 14.30 12.64 -6.28
C GLN A 285 13.88 14.05 -5.86
N GLY A 286 12.61 14.24 -5.46
CA GLY A 286 12.11 15.54 -5.02
C GLY A 286 12.90 16.13 -3.85
N GLN A 287 13.23 15.33 -2.84
CA GLN A 287 14.02 15.80 -1.70
C GLN A 287 15.46 16.18 -2.09
N GLN A 288 16.06 15.50 -3.07
CA GLN A 288 17.43 15.77 -3.51
C GLN A 288 17.52 16.99 -4.41
N THR A 289 16.62 17.11 -5.40
CA THR A 289 16.74 18.09 -6.48
C THR A 289 15.62 19.13 -6.52
N GLY A 290 14.58 19.01 -5.68
CA GLY A 290 13.39 19.88 -5.71
C GLY A 290 12.39 19.52 -6.81
N ALA A 291 12.72 18.53 -7.64
CA ALA A 291 11.88 18.07 -8.73
C ALA A 291 12.08 16.58 -9.00
N VAL A 292 11.07 15.91 -9.53
CA VAL A 292 11.18 14.52 -9.99
C VAL A 292 12.06 14.51 -11.24
N THR A 293 13.20 13.81 -11.20
CA THR A 293 14.15 13.76 -12.32
C THR A 293 13.87 12.61 -13.28
N GLY A 294 13.22 11.54 -12.83
CA GLY A 294 12.81 10.36 -13.63
C GLY A 294 11.60 10.61 -14.54
N LEU A 295 11.52 11.81 -15.12
CA LEU A 295 10.39 12.22 -15.97
C LEU A 295 10.36 11.45 -17.28
N GLU A 296 11.48 10.90 -17.75
CA GLU A 296 11.59 9.95 -18.87
C GLU A 296 10.92 8.59 -18.61
N ASP A 297 10.40 8.35 -17.40
CA ASP A 297 9.57 7.19 -17.05
C ASP A 297 8.16 7.58 -16.60
N CYS A 298 7.91 8.86 -16.30
CA CYS A 298 6.61 9.33 -15.86
C CYS A 298 5.56 9.23 -16.98
N MET A 299 4.40 8.63 -16.66
CA MET A 299 3.24 8.56 -17.56
C MET A 299 2.27 9.74 -17.39
N GLY A 300 2.50 10.63 -16.43
CA GLY A 300 1.64 11.79 -16.19
C GLY A 300 0.25 11.45 -15.62
N CYS A 301 0.14 10.39 -14.80
CA CYS A 301 -1.13 9.98 -14.18
C CYS A 301 -1.55 10.81 -12.95
N ALA A 302 -0.64 11.65 -12.43
CA ALA A 302 -0.79 12.51 -11.25
C ALA A 302 -1.20 11.83 -9.94
N ARG A 303 -1.03 10.50 -9.80
CA ARG A 303 -1.35 9.80 -8.54
C ARG A 303 -0.46 10.27 -7.39
N CYS A 304 0.84 10.42 -7.60
CA CYS A 304 1.77 10.93 -6.58
C CYS A 304 1.31 12.27 -6.00
N ILE A 305 0.84 13.17 -6.87
CA ILE A 305 0.35 14.51 -6.49
C ILE A 305 -0.99 14.42 -5.78
N THR A 306 -1.99 13.79 -6.40
CA THR A 306 -3.33 13.69 -5.79
C THR A 306 -3.33 12.92 -4.47
N SER A 307 -2.32 12.09 -4.22
CA SER A 307 -2.14 11.35 -2.97
C SER A 307 -1.42 12.17 -1.89
N CYS A 308 -0.80 13.30 -2.25
CA CYS A 308 -0.05 14.12 -1.32
C CYS A 308 -1.01 14.74 -0.29
N PRO A 309 -0.81 14.50 1.02
CA PRO A 309 -1.70 15.05 2.04
C PRO A 309 -1.44 16.53 2.35
N THR A 310 -0.27 17.05 1.98
CA THR A 310 0.20 18.40 2.34
C THR A 310 0.36 19.32 1.14
N ASP A 311 -0.13 18.92 -0.04
CA ASP A 311 0.04 19.66 -1.31
C ASP A 311 1.50 19.97 -1.72
N ALA A 312 2.47 19.31 -1.10
CA ALA A 312 3.90 19.48 -1.37
C ALA A 312 4.36 19.06 -2.78
N LEU A 313 3.50 18.47 -3.60
CA LEU A 313 3.81 18.04 -4.96
C LEU A 313 2.89 18.74 -5.95
N GLU A 314 3.44 19.24 -7.05
CA GLU A 314 2.64 19.88 -8.11
C GLU A 314 3.15 19.56 -9.52
N ILE A 315 2.25 19.60 -10.51
CA ILE A 315 2.63 19.58 -11.94
C ILE A 315 2.94 21.00 -12.40
N ARG A 316 4.05 21.16 -13.11
CA ARG A 316 4.29 22.30 -13.98
C ARG A 316 4.27 21.85 -15.44
N ASP A 317 3.67 22.63 -16.32
CA ASP A 317 3.69 22.42 -17.77
C ASP A 317 3.67 23.76 -18.51
N ILE A 318 3.52 23.75 -19.84
CA ILE A 318 3.53 24.98 -20.66
C ILE A 318 2.54 26.04 -20.15
N ARG A 319 1.43 25.66 -19.51
CA ARG A 319 0.45 26.62 -18.97
C ARG A 319 1.04 27.48 -17.87
N ASN A 320 1.99 26.95 -17.09
CA ASN A 320 2.68 27.69 -16.05
C ASN A 320 3.55 28.82 -16.61
N ARG A 321 3.96 28.75 -17.89
CA ARG A 321 4.65 29.86 -18.56
C ARG A 321 3.73 31.05 -18.79
N PHE A 322 2.44 30.80 -19.04
CA PHE A 322 1.43 31.82 -19.29
C PHE A 322 0.67 32.24 -18.01
N GLN A 323 0.60 31.34 -17.04
CA GLN A 323 -0.04 31.56 -15.74
C GLN A 323 0.89 31.06 -14.62
N PRO A 324 1.87 31.87 -14.18
CA PRO A 324 2.84 31.46 -13.15
C PRO A 324 2.22 31.06 -11.81
N THR A 325 1.06 31.63 -11.48
CA THR A 325 0.26 31.38 -10.27
C THR A 325 -0.55 30.08 -10.31
N LEU A 326 -0.50 29.32 -11.41
CA LEU A 326 -1.22 28.06 -11.54
C LEU A 326 -0.52 26.95 -10.73
N HIS A 327 -1.04 26.64 -9.55
CA HIS A 327 -0.55 25.52 -8.73
C HIS A 327 -1.37 24.26 -9.00
N GLN A 328 -0.80 23.28 -9.69
CA GLN A 328 -1.49 22.01 -10.00
C GLN A 328 -1.17 20.95 -8.94
N ASN A 329 -1.42 21.28 -7.67
CA ASN A 329 -1.25 20.40 -6.51
C ASN A 329 -2.49 19.51 -6.27
N ALA A 330 -2.52 18.76 -5.16
CA ALA A 330 -3.62 17.82 -4.89
C ALA A 330 -4.95 18.55 -4.73
N SER A 331 -4.99 19.65 -3.96
CA SER A 331 -6.20 20.45 -3.76
C SER A 331 -6.77 21.01 -5.07
N TYR A 332 -5.93 21.55 -5.94
CA TYR A 332 -6.35 22.00 -7.27
C TYR A 332 -6.91 20.87 -8.14
N LEU A 333 -6.18 19.75 -8.25
CA LEU A 333 -6.58 18.64 -9.11
C LEU A 333 -7.82 17.90 -8.62
N LEU A 334 -8.01 17.83 -7.29
CA LEU A 334 -9.17 17.21 -6.66
C LEU A 334 -10.36 18.16 -6.54
N LYS A 335 -10.16 19.46 -6.79
CA LYS A 335 -11.15 20.52 -6.53
C LYS A 335 -11.69 20.46 -5.10
N ARG A 336 -10.79 20.25 -4.15
CA ARG A 336 -11.10 20.27 -2.71
C ARG A 336 -10.41 21.47 -2.09
N GLU A 337 -11.04 22.03 -1.07
CA GLU A 337 -10.33 22.94 -0.18
C GLU A 337 -9.24 22.15 0.56
N PRO A 338 -8.10 22.78 0.89
CA PRO A 338 -7.14 22.19 1.81
C PRO A 338 -7.89 21.81 3.09
N ASN A 339 -7.86 20.54 3.49
CA ASN A 339 -8.54 20.12 4.72
C ASN A 339 -8.01 20.96 5.88
N GLU A 340 -8.88 21.69 6.58
CA GLU A 340 -8.52 22.27 7.87
C GLU A 340 -8.10 21.12 8.79
N PRO A 341 -6.88 21.16 9.33
CA PRO A 341 -6.41 20.10 10.19
C PRO A 341 -7.23 20.09 11.49
N LEU A 342 -8.00 19.02 11.70
CA LEU A 342 -8.64 18.76 13.00
C LEU A 342 -7.59 18.91 14.11
N PRO A 343 -7.83 19.65 15.20
CA PRO A 343 -6.85 19.86 16.27
C PRO A 343 -6.54 18.57 17.03
N ARG A 344 -5.36 18.52 17.67
CA ARG A 344 -4.94 17.33 18.43
C ARG A 344 -5.65 17.38 19.77
N ILE A 345 -6.41 16.34 20.08
CA ILE A 345 -7.09 16.20 21.37
C ILE A 345 -6.36 15.09 22.13
N ALA A 346 -5.72 15.46 23.24
CA ALA A 346 -5.11 14.51 24.15
C ALA A 346 -6.03 14.27 25.36
N PRO A 347 -5.97 13.11 26.01
CA PRO A 347 -6.65 12.87 27.28
C PRO A 347 -6.35 14.00 28.28
N VAL A 348 -7.40 14.55 28.89
CA VAL A 348 -7.27 15.66 29.83
C VAL A 348 -7.11 15.10 31.24
N PRO A 349 -6.14 15.58 32.05
CA PRO A 349 -6.05 15.17 33.44
C PRO A 349 -7.30 15.54 34.23
N ARG A 350 -7.76 14.64 35.12
CA ARG A 350 -8.75 14.96 36.17
C ARG A 350 -8.23 16.13 37.02
N SER A 351 -9.14 16.83 37.69
CA SER A 351 -8.76 17.98 38.52
C SER A 351 -7.74 17.58 39.60
N LEU A 352 -6.88 18.50 40.02
CA LEU A 352 -5.89 18.23 41.05
C LEU A 352 -6.53 17.70 42.35
N ALA A 353 -7.65 18.31 42.76
CA ALA A 353 -8.38 17.91 43.95
C ALA A 353 -8.89 16.46 43.88
N GLN A 354 -9.39 16.02 42.73
CA GLN A 354 -9.79 14.62 42.51
C GLN A 354 -8.59 13.68 42.54
N ARG A 355 -7.52 14.00 41.80
CA ARG A 355 -6.32 13.15 41.70
C ARG A 355 -5.55 12.99 43.02
N MET A 356 -5.73 13.91 43.97
CA MET A 356 -5.15 13.79 45.31
C MET A 356 -6.02 12.98 46.27
N GLY A 357 -7.31 12.80 45.97
CA GLY A 357 -8.27 12.14 46.86
C GLY A 357 -8.45 10.64 46.62
N ASP A 358 -7.99 10.12 45.48
CA ASP A 358 -8.18 8.73 45.08
C ASP A 358 -6.98 8.16 44.28
N TRP A 359 -7.08 6.88 43.89
CA TRP A 359 -6.09 6.18 43.07
C TRP A 359 -6.64 5.79 41.68
N GLU A 360 -7.71 6.44 41.22
CA GLU A 360 -8.29 6.19 39.89
C GLU A 360 -7.41 6.79 38.78
N GLU A 361 -7.61 6.36 37.53
CA GLU A 361 -6.81 6.82 36.38
C GLU A 361 -6.75 8.37 36.31
N THR A 362 -5.55 8.94 36.20
CA THR A 362 -5.38 10.40 36.28
C THR A 362 -5.92 11.16 35.07
N GLU A 363 -6.11 10.49 33.94
CA GLU A 363 -6.56 11.08 32.68
C GLU A 363 -8.01 10.65 32.41
N GLN A 364 -8.81 11.58 31.88
CA GLN A 364 -10.14 11.27 31.39
C GLN A 364 -10.03 10.64 29.99
N PRO A 365 -10.66 9.47 29.75
CA PRO A 365 -10.67 8.87 28.42
C PRO A 365 -11.42 9.76 27.44
N LEU A 366 -10.96 9.79 26.19
CA LEU A 366 -11.68 10.47 25.12
C LEU A 366 -12.97 9.71 24.79
N SER A 367 -14.01 10.45 24.42
CA SER A 367 -15.25 9.87 23.89
C SER A 367 -15.02 9.16 22.55
N MET A 368 -15.91 8.23 22.17
CA MET A 368 -15.79 7.53 20.89
C MET A 368 -15.79 8.47 19.68
N ASP A 369 -16.53 9.58 19.76
CA ASP A 369 -16.55 10.61 18.72
C ASP A 369 -15.20 11.34 18.62
N GLU A 370 -14.60 11.71 19.76
CA GLU A 370 -13.25 12.30 19.79
C GLU A 370 -12.20 11.32 19.27
N LEU A 371 -12.30 10.03 19.63
CA LEU A 371 -11.41 8.99 19.13
C LEU A 371 -11.52 8.84 17.61
N GLN A 372 -12.74 8.86 17.06
CA GLN A 372 -12.97 8.83 15.61
C GLN A 372 -12.36 10.06 14.92
N GLN A 373 -12.57 11.26 15.47
CA GLN A 373 -11.97 12.48 14.95
C GLN A 373 -10.44 12.44 14.98
N GLN A 374 -9.84 11.95 16.08
CA GLN A 374 -8.39 11.80 16.16
C GLN A 374 -7.86 10.74 15.19
N ALA A 375 -8.62 9.68 14.93
CA ALA A 375 -8.26 8.68 13.92
C ALA A 375 -8.23 9.26 12.50
N GLN A 376 -9.19 10.15 12.16
CA GLN A 376 -9.25 10.86 10.87
C GLN A 376 -8.04 11.77 10.60
N ARG A 377 -7.25 12.12 11.62
CA ARG A 377 -5.99 12.86 11.44
C ARG A 377 -4.91 12.05 10.73
N CYS A 378 -5.02 10.72 10.66
CA CYS A 378 -4.04 9.84 10.02
C CYS A 378 -3.78 10.23 8.56
N LEU A 379 -2.51 10.43 8.18
CA LEU A 379 -2.13 10.79 6.80
C LEU A 379 -2.07 9.59 5.85
N ASP A 380 -2.17 8.39 6.42
CA ASP A 380 -2.12 7.13 5.70
C ASP A 380 -0.82 6.98 4.88
N CYS A 381 0.28 7.02 5.63
CA CYS A 381 1.63 7.16 5.11
C CYS A 381 2.05 5.93 4.30
N GLY A 382 2.80 6.17 3.22
CA GLY A 382 3.36 5.09 2.42
C GLY A 382 4.47 4.29 3.11
N MET A 383 5.17 4.93 4.05
CA MET A 383 6.04 4.26 5.02
C MET A 383 5.62 4.70 6.43
N PRO A 384 4.74 3.95 7.10
CA PRO A 384 4.17 4.35 8.39
C PRO A 384 5.23 4.30 9.49
N GLY A 385 5.78 5.47 9.84
CA GLY A 385 6.74 5.57 10.94
C GLY A 385 6.17 5.14 12.28
N CYS A 386 4.85 5.28 12.49
CA CYS A 386 4.17 4.79 13.69
C CYS A 386 4.28 3.26 13.84
N ARG A 387 4.12 2.50 12.76
CA ARG A 387 4.27 1.03 12.76
C ARG A 387 5.72 0.62 12.98
N ASN A 388 6.66 1.29 12.32
CA ASN A 388 8.10 1.04 12.49
C ASN A 388 8.58 1.41 13.91
N GLY A 389 7.98 2.41 14.55
CA GLY A 389 8.26 2.80 15.93
C GLY A 389 7.58 1.92 16.99
N CYS A 390 6.64 1.05 16.60
CA CYS A 390 5.98 0.12 17.50
C CYS A 390 6.77 -1.19 17.57
N PRO A 391 7.23 -1.63 18.76
CA PRO A 391 7.97 -2.90 18.90
C PRO A 391 7.19 -4.14 18.46
N LEU A 392 5.86 -4.09 18.47
CA LEU A 392 4.98 -5.17 18.01
C LEU A 392 4.76 -5.16 16.49
N GLY A 393 5.17 -4.09 15.79
CA GLY A 393 4.84 -3.90 14.38
C GLY A 393 3.33 -3.82 14.13
N ASN A 394 2.56 -3.29 15.12
CA ASN A 394 1.10 -3.22 15.11
C ASN A 394 0.56 -2.63 13.79
N PHE A 395 -0.63 -3.07 13.38
CA PHE A 395 -1.34 -2.60 12.19
C PHE A 395 -1.98 -1.21 12.40
N ILE A 396 -1.18 -0.26 12.92
CA ILE A 396 -1.61 1.08 13.34
C ILE A 396 -2.41 1.81 12.26
N PRO A 397 -1.91 1.95 11.03
CA PRO A 397 -2.67 2.62 9.99
C PRO A 397 -4.00 1.93 9.67
N ASP A 398 -4.05 0.60 9.77
CA ASP A 398 -5.22 -0.20 9.37
C ASP A 398 -6.36 -0.06 10.40
N TRP A 399 -6.07 -0.19 11.70
CA TRP A 399 -7.11 0.03 12.72
C TRP A 399 -7.46 1.51 12.92
N LEU A 400 -6.54 2.45 12.62
CA LEU A 400 -6.88 3.88 12.55
C LEU A 400 -7.86 4.16 11.41
N GLU A 401 -7.70 3.50 10.27
CA GLU A 401 -8.63 3.63 9.14
C GLU A 401 -10.03 3.10 9.52
N ALA A 402 -10.11 1.93 10.14
CA ALA A 402 -11.37 1.37 10.64
C ALA A 402 -12.04 2.30 11.67
N ALA A 403 -11.27 2.79 12.65
CA ALA A 403 -11.75 3.76 13.64
C ALA A 403 -12.22 5.08 13.02
N ALA A 404 -11.52 5.60 12.01
CA ALA A 404 -11.93 6.82 11.30
C ALA A 404 -13.29 6.67 10.60
N LYS A 405 -13.61 5.45 10.13
CA LYS A 405 -14.91 5.08 9.54
C LYS A 405 -15.99 4.77 10.58
N GLY A 406 -15.63 4.67 11.86
CA GLY A 406 -16.53 4.22 12.93
C GLY A 406 -16.78 2.71 12.93
N ASP A 407 -15.98 1.92 12.22
CA ASP A 407 -16.04 0.46 12.27
C ASP A 407 -15.25 -0.06 13.48
N TRP A 408 -15.86 0.06 14.65
CA TRP A 408 -15.24 -0.30 15.93
C TRP A 408 -15.03 -1.80 16.10
N ILE A 409 -15.80 -2.63 15.38
CA ILE A 409 -15.66 -4.08 15.41
C ILE A 409 -14.39 -4.46 14.64
N GLU A 410 -14.25 -4.00 13.40
CA GLU A 410 -13.04 -4.24 12.61
C GLU A 410 -11.80 -3.66 13.30
N ALA A 411 -11.91 -2.44 13.87
CA ALA A 411 -10.82 -1.82 14.62
C ALA A 411 -10.38 -2.67 15.81
N GLY A 412 -11.34 -3.22 16.59
CA GLY A 412 -11.08 -4.11 17.72
C GLY A 412 -10.33 -5.37 17.29
N ASP A 413 -10.81 -6.06 16.25
CA ASP A 413 -10.17 -7.26 15.73
C ASP A 413 -8.73 -6.99 15.23
N LEU A 414 -8.52 -5.88 14.52
CA LEU A 414 -7.20 -5.48 14.02
C LEU A 414 -6.22 -5.12 15.13
N VAL A 415 -6.67 -4.44 16.18
CA VAL A 415 -5.84 -4.09 17.34
C VAL A 415 -5.41 -5.34 18.11
N HIS A 416 -6.32 -6.29 18.32
CA HIS A 416 -6.02 -7.56 18.99
C HIS A 416 -5.26 -8.57 18.12
N ALA A 417 -5.20 -8.37 16.80
CA ALA A 417 -4.49 -9.27 15.88
C ALA A 417 -2.97 -9.31 16.13
N THR A 418 -2.38 -8.20 16.56
CA THR A 418 -0.93 -8.06 16.78
C THR A 418 -0.55 -7.79 18.24
N SER A 419 -1.49 -7.32 19.06
CA SER A 419 -1.26 -7.02 20.48
C SER A 419 -2.09 -7.95 21.38
N PRO A 420 -1.45 -8.73 22.26
CA PRO A 420 -2.15 -9.48 23.30
C PRO A 420 -2.82 -8.60 24.35
N LEU A 421 -2.30 -7.40 24.63
CA LEU A 421 -2.75 -6.52 25.73
C LEU A 421 -2.90 -5.05 25.27
N PRO A 422 -3.69 -4.76 24.22
CA PRO A 422 -3.78 -3.40 23.66
C PRO A 422 -4.35 -2.36 24.62
N GLU A 423 -5.27 -2.73 25.49
CA GLU A 423 -5.82 -1.87 26.57
C GLU A 423 -4.72 -1.44 27.56
N VAL A 424 -3.70 -2.28 27.76
CA VAL A 424 -2.54 -1.94 28.59
C VAL A 424 -1.57 -1.10 27.78
N CYS A 425 -1.16 -1.57 26.60
CA CYS A 425 -0.18 -0.89 25.74
C CYS A 425 -0.62 0.54 25.37
N GLY A 426 -1.87 0.72 24.96
CA GLY A 426 -2.43 2.03 24.64
C GLY A 426 -2.39 2.99 25.83
N THR A 427 -2.43 2.48 27.06
CA THR A 427 -2.44 3.28 28.29
C THR A 427 -1.02 3.59 28.80
N ILE A 428 -0.10 2.61 28.80
CA ILE A 428 1.19 2.75 29.51
C ILE A 428 2.43 2.86 28.62
N CYS A 429 2.34 2.56 27.32
CA CYS A 429 3.50 2.69 26.45
C CYS A 429 4.02 4.14 26.46
N PRO A 430 5.34 4.38 26.37
CA PRO A 430 5.86 5.73 26.17
C PRO A 430 5.69 6.13 24.69
N GLN A 431 4.46 6.43 24.24
CA GLN A 431 4.14 6.57 22.81
C GLN A 431 4.98 7.65 22.11
N HIS A 432 5.33 8.72 22.81
CA HIS A 432 6.20 9.80 22.33
C HIS A 432 7.61 9.33 21.94
N ARG A 433 8.08 8.20 22.49
CA ARG A 433 9.34 7.54 22.11
C ARG A 433 9.15 6.39 21.13
N LEU A 434 7.90 6.02 20.85
CA LEU A 434 7.52 4.87 20.04
C LEU A 434 6.66 5.31 18.84
N CYS A 435 5.40 4.88 18.77
CA CYS A 435 4.51 5.07 17.64
C CYS A 435 4.14 6.55 17.37
N GLU A 436 3.89 7.35 18.41
CA GLU A 436 3.61 8.79 18.26
C GLU A 436 4.88 9.57 17.93
N GLY A 437 6.03 9.17 18.51
CA GLY A 437 7.34 9.73 18.14
C GLY A 437 7.74 9.46 16.68
N GLY A 438 7.33 8.30 16.14
CA GLY A 438 7.49 7.94 14.74
C GLY A 438 6.39 8.48 13.81
N CYS A 439 5.37 9.18 14.33
CA CYS A 439 4.26 9.66 13.51
C CYS A 439 4.71 10.82 12.61
N THR A 440 4.64 10.61 11.29
CA THR A 440 5.00 11.62 10.29
C THR A 440 4.24 12.93 10.45
N ARG A 441 2.96 12.87 10.86
CA ARG A 441 2.14 14.06 11.15
C ARG A 441 2.67 14.88 12.33
N GLY A 442 3.46 14.28 13.23
CA GLY A 442 4.09 14.97 14.35
C GLY A 442 4.93 16.18 13.96
N ARG A 443 5.39 16.25 12.70
CA ARG A 443 6.11 17.40 12.12
C ARG A 443 5.24 18.59 11.74
N LEU A 444 3.91 18.41 11.73
CA LEU A 444 2.91 19.45 11.50
C LEU A 444 2.36 19.89 12.87
N GLU A 445 1.05 19.71 13.08
CA GLU A 445 0.31 20.11 14.28
C GLU A 445 0.15 18.95 15.28
N GLY A 446 1.23 18.20 15.50
CA GLY A 446 1.28 17.09 16.44
C GLY A 446 0.85 15.73 15.90
N ALA A 447 1.31 14.68 16.58
CA ALA A 447 1.03 13.29 16.21
C ALA A 447 -0.46 12.95 16.35
N VAL A 448 -0.88 11.87 15.69
CA VAL A 448 -2.14 11.19 16.02
C VAL A 448 -2.02 10.65 17.44
N THR A 449 -3.08 10.73 18.26
CA THR A 449 -3.10 10.19 19.64
C THR A 449 -3.29 8.68 19.64
N ILE A 450 -2.32 7.97 19.07
CA ILE A 450 -2.33 6.53 18.82
C ILE A 450 -2.59 5.75 20.11
N GLY A 451 -1.96 6.14 21.24
CA GLY A 451 -2.16 5.44 22.51
C GLY A 451 -3.60 5.53 23.02
N ALA A 452 -4.18 6.74 23.00
CA ALA A 452 -5.55 6.97 23.41
C ALA A 452 -6.56 6.19 22.54
N ILE A 453 -6.32 6.16 21.22
CA ILE A 453 -7.14 5.39 20.27
C ILE A 453 -7.01 3.88 20.48
N GLU A 454 -5.80 3.35 20.66
CA GLU A 454 -5.57 1.93 20.95
C GLU A 454 -6.28 1.51 22.25
N SER A 455 -6.13 2.28 23.33
CA SER A 455 -6.78 2.01 24.62
C SER A 455 -8.30 2.11 24.51
N GLY A 456 -8.82 3.14 23.82
CA GLY A 456 -10.26 3.33 23.60
C GLY A 456 -10.89 2.20 22.79
N ILE A 457 -10.29 1.81 21.66
CA ILE A 457 -10.74 0.67 20.84
C ILE A 457 -10.75 -0.61 21.67
N ALA A 458 -9.67 -0.89 22.39
CA ALA A 458 -9.55 -2.12 23.18
C ALA A 458 -10.60 -2.17 24.31
N LYS A 459 -10.73 -1.10 25.10
CA LYS A 459 -11.73 -1.00 26.17
C LYS A 459 -13.15 -1.15 25.61
N GLN A 460 -13.45 -0.50 24.48
CA GLN A 460 -14.75 -0.63 23.80
C GLN A 460 -15.01 -2.07 23.34
N ALA A 461 -14.04 -2.71 22.67
CA ALA A 461 -14.17 -4.09 22.21
C ALA A 461 -14.43 -5.05 23.38
N LEU A 462 -13.65 -4.92 24.47
CA LEU A 462 -13.84 -5.71 25.68
C LEU A 462 -15.24 -5.51 26.29
N SER A 463 -15.73 -4.27 26.35
CA SER A 463 -17.09 -3.97 26.84
C SER A 463 -18.19 -4.53 25.95
N ALA A 464 -17.94 -4.62 24.64
CA ALA A 464 -18.85 -5.18 23.64
C ALA A 464 -18.81 -6.72 23.57
N GLY A 465 -18.10 -7.37 24.50
CA GLY A 465 -18.03 -8.83 24.58
C GLY A 465 -17.03 -9.47 23.63
N TRP A 466 -16.01 -8.73 23.17
CA TRP A 466 -14.91 -9.30 22.40
C TRP A 466 -14.27 -10.46 23.16
N SER A 467 -13.98 -11.56 22.46
CA SER A 467 -13.43 -12.78 23.04
C SER A 467 -12.21 -13.25 22.28
N LEU A 468 -11.27 -13.87 22.99
CA LEU A 468 -10.10 -14.51 22.39
C LEU A 468 -10.52 -15.62 21.40
N PRO A 469 -9.95 -15.64 20.18
CA PRO A 469 -10.21 -16.69 19.22
C PRO A 469 -9.85 -18.08 19.76
N GLN A 470 -10.81 -19.00 19.72
CA GLN A 470 -10.58 -20.40 20.09
C GLN A 470 -9.73 -21.11 19.03
N PRO A 471 -8.84 -22.05 19.42
CA PRO A 471 -8.08 -22.82 18.45
C PRO A 471 -8.99 -23.73 17.64
N LYS A 472 -8.78 -23.77 16.31
CA LYS A 472 -9.55 -24.64 15.41
C LYS A 472 -9.30 -26.13 15.68
N HIS A 473 -8.10 -26.47 16.14
CA HIS A 473 -7.70 -27.82 16.48
C HIS A 473 -6.85 -27.77 17.75
N ARG A 474 -7.07 -28.72 18.68
CA ARG A 474 -6.21 -28.91 19.85
C ARG A 474 -5.09 -29.89 19.50
N THR A 475 -3.87 -29.57 19.92
CA THR A 475 -2.74 -30.50 19.84
C THR A 475 -2.75 -31.43 21.05
N LYS A 476 -1.91 -32.47 21.03
CA LYS A 476 -1.65 -33.30 22.22
C LYS A 476 -0.59 -32.71 23.14
N GLN A 477 -0.01 -31.56 22.77
CA GLN A 477 1.08 -30.93 23.50
C GLN A 477 0.56 -30.04 24.61
N SER A 478 1.31 -29.94 25.70
CA SER A 478 1.06 -29.05 26.82
C SER A 478 2.25 -28.13 27.11
N ALA A 479 1.97 -26.96 27.68
CA ALA A 479 2.98 -25.96 28.01
C ALA A 479 2.80 -25.41 29.43
N ALA A 480 3.89 -25.37 30.18
CA ALA A 480 4.02 -24.63 31.44
C ALA A 480 4.61 -23.23 31.19
N ILE A 481 3.89 -22.20 31.60
CA ILE A 481 4.34 -20.81 31.51
C ILE A 481 4.57 -20.30 32.93
N ILE A 482 5.83 -20.03 33.29
CA ILE A 482 6.16 -19.60 34.65
C ILE A 482 6.22 -18.07 34.68
N GLY A 483 5.28 -17.45 35.40
CA GLY A 483 5.07 -16.02 35.52
C GLY A 483 3.88 -15.52 34.68
N ALA A 484 2.92 -14.88 35.34
CA ALA A 484 1.72 -14.28 34.73
C ALA A 484 1.92 -12.78 34.39
N GLY A 485 3.15 -12.35 34.13
CA GLY A 485 3.46 -11.02 33.61
C GLY A 485 3.15 -10.88 32.10
N PRO A 486 3.39 -9.70 31.50
CA PRO A 486 3.08 -9.45 30.09
C PRO A 486 3.65 -10.50 29.12
N ALA A 487 4.90 -10.93 29.35
CA ALA A 487 5.56 -11.93 28.51
C ALA A 487 4.89 -13.31 28.60
N GLY A 488 4.55 -13.76 29.82
CA GLY A 488 3.86 -15.04 30.03
C GLY A 488 2.45 -15.03 29.45
N LEU A 489 1.68 -13.96 29.67
CA LEU A 489 0.34 -13.79 29.10
C LEU A 489 0.38 -13.78 27.56
N ALA A 490 1.31 -13.05 26.96
CA ALA A 490 1.49 -13.05 25.51
C ALA A 490 1.85 -14.44 24.96
N CYS A 491 2.80 -15.13 25.59
CA CYS A 491 3.22 -16.48 25.21
C CYS A 491 2.05 -17.47 25.30
N ALA A 492 1.31 -17.44 26.41
CA ALA A 492 0.16 -18.30 26.63
C ALA A 492 -0.92 -18.11 25.57
N GLN A 493 -1.25 -16.85 25.22
CA GLN A 493 -2.21 -16.56 24.16
C GLN A 493 -1.78 -17.17 22.82
N TYR A 494 -0.54 -16.95 22.40
CA TYR A 494 -0.05 -17.44 21.11
C TYR A 494 0.07 -18.97 21.01
N LEU A 495 0.40 -19.64 22.13
CA LEU A 495 0.43 -21.10 22.21
C LEU A 495 -0.99 -21.68 22.21
N ASN A 496 -1.90 -21.10 23.00
CA ASN A 496 -3.30 -21.53 23.05
C ASN A 496 -3.97 -21.41 21.67
N GLN A 497 -3.73 -20.31 20.95
CA GLN A 497 -4.23 -20.11 19.57
C GLN A 497 -3.72 -21.18 18.58
N ARG A 498 -2.54 -21.76 18.84
CA ARG A 498 -1.98 -22.87 18.06
C ARG A 498 -2.47 -24.24 18.51
N GLY A 499 -3.38 -24.29 19.50
CA GLY A 499 -4.01 -25.50 19.98
C GLY A 499 -3.29 -26.19 21.14
N VAL A 500 -2.19 -25.64 21.63
CA VAL A 500 -1.43 -26.19 22.77
C VAL A 500 -2.24 -25.99 24.06
N ALA A 501 -2.28 -26.99 24.94
CA ALA A 501 -2.87 -26.86 26.27
C ALA A 501 -1.93 -26.06 27.18
N VAL A 502 -2.37 -24.93 27.72
CA VAL A 502 -1.49 -24.00 28.45
C VAL A 502 -1.90 -23.88 29.91
N THR A 503 -0.93 -24.05 30.81
CA THR A 503 -1.05 -23.72 32.24
C THR A 503 -0.03 -22.65 32.61
N ILE A 504 -0.51 -21.54 33.17
CA ILE A 504 0.33 -20.46 33.70
C ILE A 504 0.49 -20.67 35.21
N TYR A 505 1.74 -20.73 35.69
CA TYR A 505 2.10 -20.82 37.10
C TYR A 505 2.60 -19.47 37.60
N GLU A 506 2.03 -18.96 38.68
CA GLU A 506 2.34 -17.62 39.21
C GLU A 506 2.42 -17.64 40.75
N GLN A 507 3.45 -17.00 41.29
CA GLN A 507 3.68 -16.92 42.73
C GLN A 507 2.65 -16.03 43.45
N SER A 508 2.15 -15.00 42.78
CA SER A 508 1.10 -14.11 43.26
C SER A 508 -0.29 -14.74 43.14
N THR A 509 -1.23 -14.30 43.97
CA THR A 509 -2.66 -14.65 43.83
C THR A 509 -3.37 -13.89 42.71
N LYS A 510 -2.69 -12.92 42.09
CA LYS A 510 -3.20 -12.11 40.98
C LYS A 510 -2.23 -12.12 39.80
N ILE A 511 -2.78 -12.07 38.58
CA ILE A 511 -1.99 -12.00 37.35
C ILE A 511 -1.46 -10.59 37.09
N GLY A 512 -0.58 -10.45 36.09
CA GLY A 512 -0.10 -9.15 35.57
C GLY A 512 1.34 -8.80 35.94
N GLY A 513 1.96 -9.50 36.88
CA GLY A 513 3.32 -9.19 37.34
C GLY A 513 3.46 -7.73 37.78
N LEU A 514 4.45 -6.99 37.25
CA LEU A 514 4.61 -5.56 37.55
C LEU A 514 3.43 -4.69 37.12
N LEU A 515 2.60 -5.12 36.16
CA LEU A 515 1.37 -4.39 35.82
C LEU A 515 0.41 -4.36 37.01
N GLN A 516 0.42 -5.41 37.84
CA GLN A 516 -0.44 -5.55 39.01
C GLN A 516 0.19 -4.97 40.27
N SER A 517 1.48 -5.23 40.51
CA SER A 517 2.16 -4.88 41.76
C SER A 517 2.99 -3.60 41.71
N GLY A 518 3.51 -3.23 40.54
CA GLY A 518 4.45 -2.11 40.39
C GLY A 518 3.83 -0.84 39.79
N VAL A 519 3.06 -0.99 38.70
CA VAL A 519 2.39 0.14 38.05
C VAL A 519 1.24 0.61 38.95
N PRO A 520 1.19 1.88 39.38
CA PRO A 520 0.10 2.37 40.22
C PRO A 520 -1.28 2.34 39.52
N SER A 521 -2.36 2.20 40.28
CA SER A 521 -3.74 2.18 39.74
C SER A 521 -4.11 3.46 38.99
N PHE A 522 -3.57 4.61 39.40
CA PHE A 522 -3.83 5.88 38.72
C PHE A 522 -3.18 6.00 37.32
N LYS A 523 -2.34 5.03 36.93
CA LYS A 523 -1.78 4.90 35.58
C LYS A 523 -2.40 3.76 34.78
N LEU A 524 -2.94 2.75 35.44
CA LEU A 524 -3.50 1.56 34.81
C LEU A 524 -4.50 0.94 35.77
N ASP A 525 -5.78 0.99 35.39
CA ASP A 525 -6.83 0.27 36.10
C ASP A 525 -6.53 -1.23 36.20
N LYS A 526 -6.51 -1.74 37.44
CA LYS A 526 -6.26 -3.16 37.73
C LYS A 526 -7.45 -4.04 37.37
N GLY A 527 -8.66 -3.47 37.26
CA GLY A 527 -9.84 -4.18 36.79
C GLY A 527 -9.65 -4.79 35.39
N LEU A 528 -8.87 -4.12 34.52
CA LEU A 528 -8.53 -4.61 33.18
C LEU A 528 -7.78 -5.95 33.22
N LEU A 529 -6.92 -6.16 34.23
CA LEU A 529 -6.15 -7.40 34.36
C LEU A 529 -7.05 -8.56 34.79
N GLU A 530 -8.03 -8.31 35.67
CA GLU A 530 -9.01 -9.32 36.06
C GLU A 530 -9.95 -9.68 34.90
N GLN A 531 -10.41 -8.69 34.13
CA GLN A 531 -11.19 -8.93 32.92
C GLN A 531 -10.39 -9.75 31.90
N ARG A 532 -9.11 -9.42 31.73
CA ARG A 532 -8.19 -10.14 30.85
C ARG A 532 -7.98 -11.59 31.31
N LYS A 533 -7.83 -11.83 32.62
CA LYS A 533 -7.76 -13.18 33.19
C LYS A 533 -8.99 -14.00 32.81
N ALA A 534 -10.19 -13.45 33.01
CA ALA A 534 -11.44 -14.14 32.69
C ALA A 534 -11.53 -14.53 31.20
N LEU A 535 -11.08 -13.65 30.30
CA LEU A 535 -11.04 -13.95 28.86
C LEU A 535 -10.07 -15.09 28.53
N PHE A 536 -8.91 -15.14 29.20
CA PHE A 536 -7.94 -16.21 29.02
C PHE A 536 -8.49 -17.56 29.52
N GLU A 537 -9.17 -17.56 30.67
CA GLU A 537 -9.82 -18.76 31.21
C GLU A 537 -10.94 -19.25 30.29
N GLN A 538 -11.75 -18.35 29.73
CA GLN A 538 -12.75 -18.67 28.70
C GLN A 538 -12.12 -19.25 27.43
N ALA A 539 -10.90 -18.83 27.09
CA ALA A 539 -10.11 -19.39 25.98
C ALA A 539 -9.50 -20.77 26.27
N GLY A 540 -9.66 -21.29 27.49
CA GLY A 540 -9.13 -22.58 27.93
C GLY A 540 -7.68 -22.51 28.42
N ILE A 541 -7.18 -21.34 28.82
CA ILE A 541 -5.88 -21.19 29.48
C ILE A 541 -6.08 -21.36 30.99
N HIS A 542 -5.32 -22.27 31.60
CA HIS A 542 -5.41 -22.55 33.03
C HIS A 542 -4.43 -21.69 33.83
N PHE A 543 -4.86 -21.22 35.01
CA PHE A 543 -4.01 -20.46 35.94
C PHE A 543 -3.83 -21.23 37.25
N SER A 544 -2.57 -21.43 37.64
CA SER A 544 -2.16 -21.95 38.94
C SER A 544 -1.50 -20.80 39.72
N LEU A 545 -2.33 -20.06 40.47
CA LEU A 545 -1.94 -18.84 41.20
C LEU A 545 -1.57 -19.16 42.64
N GLY A 546 -0.72 -18.33 43.26
CA GLY A 546 -0.22 -18.56 44.62
C GLY A 546 0.81 -19.70 44.70
N VAL A 547 1.41 -20.08 43.57
CA VAL A 547 2.33 -21.21 43.45
C VAL A 547 3.72 -20.69 43.07
N PRO A 548 4.62 -20.46 44.05
CA PRO A 548 6.02 -20.21 43.73
C PRO A 548 6.63 -21.45 43.07
N VAL A 549 7.41 -21.23 42.01
CA VAL A 549 8.13 -22.30 41.30
C VAL A 549 9.60 -22.25 41.70
N ASP A 550 9.99 -23.14 42.60
CA ASP A 550 11.37 -23.38 42.98
C ASP A 550 12.03 -24.43 42.07
N GLY A 551 13.26 -24.86 42.39
CA GLY A 551 13.99 -25.82 41.59
C GLY A 551 13.35 -27.22 41.51
N GLU A 552 12.73 -27.68 42.59
CA GLU A 552 12.03 -28.97 42.62
C GLU A 552 10.77 -28.91 41.77
N LYS A 553 9.95 -27.88 41.95
CA LYS A 553 8.73 -27.69 41.15
C LYS A 553 9.06 -27.48 39.68
N LEU A 554 10.12 -26.73 39.36
CA LEU A 554 10.58 -26.57 37.98
C LEU A 554 10.95 -27.92 37.35
N SER A 555 11.64 -28.79 38.10
CA SER A 555 12.03 -30.12 37.63
C SER A 555 10.80 -30.99 37.35
N ALA A 556 9.80 -30.96 38.23
CA ALA A 556 8.53 -31.64 38.00
C ALA A 556 7.80 -31.11 36.75
N LEU A 557 7.75 -29.79 36.55
CA LEU A 557 7.10 -29.19 35.38
C LEU A 557 7.78 -29.55 34.05
N LEU A 558 9.10 -29.77 34.06
CA LEU A 558 9.84 -30.25 32.89
C LEU A 558 9.51 -31.70 32.52
N GLU A 559 9.10 -32.52 33.49
CA GLU A 559 8.63 -33.89 33.25
C GLU A 559 7.15 -33.93 32.87
N GLU A 560 6.33 -33.02 33.41
CA GLU A 560 4.87 -32.96 33.20
C GLU A 560 4.45 -32.33 31.86
N HIS A 561 5.26 -31.43 31.29
CA HIS A 561 4.90 -30.63 30.11
C HIS A 561 5.89 -30.74 28.96
N ASP A 562 5.40 -30.69 27.72
CA ASP A 562 6.24 -30.75 26.51
C ASP A 562 7.05 -29.47 26.28
N LEU A 563 6.52 -28.34 26.76
CA LEU A 563 7.08 -27.01 26.56
C LEU A 563 7.12 -26.25 27.89
N LEU A 564 8.18 -25.46 28.08
CA LEU A 564 8.33 -24.61 29.24
C LEU A 564 8.80 -23.21 28.83
N PHE A 565 8.16 -22.18 29.38
CA PHE A 565 8.53 -20.77 29.17
C PHE A 565 8.78 -20.07 30.51
N LEU A 566 9.89 -19.33 30.59
CA LEU A 566 10.29 -18.57 31.78
C LEU A 566 10.02 -17.08 31.59
N GLY A 567 8.95 -16.58 32.19
CA GLY A 567 8.51 -15.17 32.19
C GLY A 567 8.69 -14.48 33.54
N LEU A 568 9.80 -14.74 34.24
CA LEU A 568 9.99 -14.44 35.67
C LEU A 568 10.16 -12.95 36.02
N GLY A 569 10.55 -12.12 35.03
CA GLY A 569 10.90 -10.71 35.24
C GLY A 569 12.22 -10.50 36.00
N ALA A 570 12.53 -9.24 36.32
CA ALA A 570 13.71 -8.85 37.09
C ALA A 570 13.29 -8.30 38.45
N GLN A 571 13.17 -9.17 39.46
CA GLN A 571 12.58 -8.83 40.76
C GLN A 571 13.60 -8.29 41.77
N LYS A 572 14.89 -8.57 41.57
CA LYS A 572 15.95 -8.13 42.49
C LYS A 572 16.31 -6.66 42.23
N SER A 573 16.10 -5.80 43.23
CA SER A 573 16.51 -4.39 43.17
C SER A 573 18.04 -4.24 43.25
N CYS A 574 18.57 -3.21 42.60
CA CYS A 574 19.97 -2.79 42.80
C CYS A 574 20.09 -1.99 44.10
N THR A 575 20.98 -2.42 44.99
CA THR A 575 21.27 -1.73 46.25
C THR A 575 22.54 -0.88 46.12
N ILE A 576 22.56 0.26 46.81
CA ILE A 576 23.74 1.12 46.94
C ILE A 576 24.18 1.13 48.40
N GLU A 577 25.46 0.85 48.66
CA GLU A 577 26.03 0.85 50.00
C GLU A 577 26.30 2.28 50.46
N LEU A 578 25.44 2.78 51.36
CA LEU A 578 25.57 4.12 51.95
C LEU A 578 25.53 4.03 53.48
N PRO A 579 26.29 4.89 54.21
CA PRO A 579 26.14 5.00 55.65
C PRO A 579 24.67 5.29 56.02
N GLY A 580 24.09 4.46 56.89
CA GLY A 580 22.68 4.58 57.31
C GLY A 580 21.65 3.79 56.50
N GLN A 581 22.06 2.94 55.55
CA GLN A 581 21.13 2.14 54.71
C GLN A 581 20.21 1.17 55.50
N ASN A 582 20.61 0.78 56.71
CA ASN A 582 19.84 -0.11 57.60
C ASN A 582 19.08 0.64 58.70
N LEU A 583 19.11 1.99 58.68
CA LEU A 583 18.27 2.84 59.53
C LEU A 583 16.92 3.05 58.85
#